data_AF-A0A367IRX2-F1
#
_entry.id   AF-A0A367IRX2-F1
#
_cell.length_a   1.000
_cell.length_b   1.000
_cell.length_c   1.000
_cell.angle_alpha   90.00
_cell.angle_beta   90.00
_cell.angle_gamma   90.00
#
_symmetry.space_group_name_H-M   'P 1'
#
loop_
_entity.id
_entity.type
_entity.pdbx_description
1 polymer ?
#
loop_
_entity_poly.entity_id
_entity_poly.type
_entity_poly.pdbx_seq_one_letter_code
_entity_poly.pdbx_strand_id
1 'polypeptide(L)' 'MSTVSAARPVINVYADSGKSTATVPLPAVFKAPIRPDIVNFVHTNMAKNKRQPHSVSAKAGEQTSAESWGTG' A
#
# COMPACT_ATOMS: atom_id res chain seq x y z
N MET A 1 -17.00 15.73 -19.74
CA MET A 1 -16.22 16.85 -19.17
C MET A 1 -14.74 16.51 -19.32
N SER A 2 -14.08 17.13 -20.32
CA SER A 2 -12.62 17.32 -20.55
C SER A 2 -11.59 16.33 -19.94
N THR A 3 -10.55 15.80 -20.61
CA THR A 3 -9.93 16.02 -21.93
C THR A 3 -8.90 14.90 -22.14
N VAL A 4 -8.66 14.52 -23.40
CA VAL A 4 -7.68 13.55 -23.88
C VAL A 4 -6.31 13.75 -23.22
N SER A 5 -5.90 12.84 -22.32
CA SER A 5 -4.49 12.66 -21.96
C SER A 5 -3.77 12.12 -23.20
N ALA A 6 -2.64 12.72 -23.57
CA ALA A 6 -1.91 12.51 -24.82
C ALA A 6 -1.84 11.01 -25.18
N ALA A 7 -2.80 10.56 -26.00
CA ALA A 7 -2.85 9.18 -26.43
C ALA A 7 -1.66 8.99 -27.36
N ARG A 8 -0.58 8.39 -26.85
CA ARG A 8 0.38 7.68 -27.67
C ARG A 8 -0.22 6.28 -27.83
N PRO A 9 -1.09 6.04 -28.84
CA PRO A 9 -1.65 4.71 -29.07
C PRO A 9 -0.55 3.68 -29.33
N VAL A 10 0.63 4.15 -29.72
CA VAL A 10 1.83 3.37 -29.99
C VAL A 10 3.01 3.96 -29.19
N ILE A 11 3.73 3.10 -28.49
CA ILE A 11 4.88 3.40 -27.62
C ILE A 11 6.15 2.90 -28.31
N ASN A 12 7.26 3.63 -28.16
CA ASN A 12 8.56 3.22 -28.67
C ASN A 12 9.27 2.28 -27.68
N VAL A 13 9.88 1.22 -28.21
CA VAL A 13 10.82 0.35 -27.51
C VAL A 13 12.21 0.89 -27.76
N TYR A 14 12.94 1.18 -26.69
CA TYR A 14 14.31 1.67 -26.77
C TYR A 14 15.30 0.53 -26.50
N ALA A 15 16.37 0.48 -27.29
CA ALA A 15 17.53 -0.37 -26.99
C ALA A 15 18.42 0.29 -25.92
N ASP A 16 19.34 -0.50 -25.36
CA ASP A 16 20.32 -0.04 -24.36
C ASP A 16 21.19 1.14 -24.84
N SER A 17 21.39 1.24 -26.16
CA SER A 17 22.05 2.39 -26.80
C SER A 17 21.22 3.69 -26.82
N GLY A 18 20.01 3.68 -26.26
CA GLY A 18 19.07 4.80 -26.25
C GLY A 18 18.35 5.06 -27.57
N LYS A 19 18.59 4.24 -28.61
CA LYS A 19 17.91 4.35 -29.91
C LYS A 19 16.58 3.60 -29.90
N SER A 20 15.56 4.16 -30.54
CA SER A 20 14.27 3.49 -30.73
C SER A 20 14.40 2.36 -31.74
N THR A 21 14.03 1.14 -31.36
CA THR A 21 14.20 -0.07 -32.18
C THR A 21 12.89 -0.65 -32.68
N ALA A 22 11.80 -0.53 -31.92
CA ALA A 22 10.50 -1.06 -32.29
C ALA A 22 9.36 -0.23 -31.70
N THR A 23 8.12 -0.56 -32.08
CA THR A 23 6.93 0.11 -31.57
C THR A 23 5.87 -0.90 -31.14
N VAL A 24 5.17 -0.61 -30.05
CA VAL A 24 4.17 -1.49 -29.42
C VAL A 24 2.91 -0.68 -29.06
N PRO A 25 1.69 -1.19 -29.30
CA PRO A 25 0.48 -0.48 -28.91
C PRO A 25 0.38 -0.31 -27.39
N LEU A 26 -0.15 0.83 -26.93
CA LEU A 26 -0.34 1.12 -25.51
C LEU A 26 -1.33 0.13 -24.88
N PRO A 27 -0.91 -0.68 -23.89
CA PRO A 27 -1.81 -1.62 -23.23
C PRO A 27 -2.99 -0.93 -22.55
N ALA A 28 -4.16 -1.58 -22.57
CA ALA A 28 -5.40 -1.02 -22.05
C ALA A 28 -5.35 -0.64 -20.56
N VAL A 29 -4.51 -1.32 -19.75
CA VAL A 29 -4.35 -1.05 -18.31
C VAL A 29 -3.89 0.38 -18.02
N PHE A 30 -3.11 1.01 -18.91
CA PHE A 30 -2.67 2.40 -18.74
C PHE A 30 -3.77 3.44 -18.98
N LYS A 31 -4.92 3.02 -19.52
CA LYS A 31 -6.13 3.85 -19.67
C LYS A 31 -7.17 3.57 -18.59
N ALA A 32 -6.92 2.62 -17.69
CA ALA A 32 -7.84 2.31 -16.62
C ALA A 32 -8.07 3.54 -15.72
N PRO A 33 -9.28 3.75 -15.18
CA PRO A 33 -9.56 4.88 -14.31
C PRO A 33 -8.72 4.81 -13.03
N ILE A 34 -8.06 5.90 -12.69
CA ILE A 34 -7.25 5.99 -11.48
C ILE A 34 -8.16 6.36 -10.31
N ARG A 35 -8.31 5.42 -9.37
CA ARG A 35 -9.09 5.58 -8.14
C ARG A 35 -8.19 5.57 -6.91
N PRO A 36 -7.66 6.73 -6.47
CA PRO A 36 -6.71 6.78 -5.36
C PRO A 36 -7.35 6.36 -4.02
N ASP A 37 -8.66 6.54 -3.87
CA ASP A 37 -9.45 6.07 -2.74
C ASP A 37 -9.39 4.54 -2.59
N ILE A 38 -9.61 3.80 -3.69
CA ILE A 38 -9.52 2.33 -3.71
C ILE A 38 -8.08 1.88 -3.47
N VAL A 39 -7.11 2.52 -4.14
CA VAL A 39 -5.69 2.17 -3.98
C VAL A 39 -5.28 2.29 -2.51
N ASN A 40 -5.63 3.40 -1.87
CA ASN A 40 -5.32 3.61 -0.46
C ASN A 40 -6.05 2.61 0.45
N PHE A 41 -7.35 2.39 0.22
CA PHE A 41 -8.14 1.44 1.01
C PHE A 41 -7.57 0.02 0.97
N VAL A 42 -7.27 -0.50 -0.23
CA VAL A 42 -6.72 -1.84 -0.41
C VAL A 42 -5.30 -1.91 0.16
N HIS A 43 -4.45 -0.91 -0.13
CA HIS A 43 -3.07 -0.88 0.35
C HIS A 43 -3.00 -0.89 1.88
N THR A 44 -3.77 -0.04 2.57
CA THR A 44 -3.80 0.01 4.04
C THR A 44 -4.22 -1.32 4.65
N ASN A 45 -5.24 -1.99 4.08
CA ASN A 45 -5.70 -3.27 4.62
C ASN A 45 -4.71 -4.41 4.34
N MET A 46 -4.13 -4.46 3.14
CA MET A 46 -3.09 -5.44 2.81
C MET A 46 -1.82 -5.25 3.63
N ALA A 47 -1.43 -4.01 3.94
CA ALA A 47 -0.26 -3.72 4.75
C ALA A 47 -0.38 -4.28 6.18
N LYS A 48 -1.60 -4.29 6.76
CA LYS A 48 -1.85 -4.83 8.11
C LYS A 48 -1.55 -6.33 8.20
N ASN A 49 -1.69 -7.08 7.10
CA ASN A 49 -1.56 -8.55 7.10
C ASN A 49 -0.14 -9.03 7.42
N LYS A 50 0.88 -8.18 7.25
CA LYS A 50 2.28 -8.52 7.57
C LYS A 50 2.67 -8.26 9.03
N ARG A 51 1.78 -7.66 9.82
CA ARG A 51 2.07 -7.24 11.20
C ARG A 51 2.13 -8.45 12.13
N GLN A 52 3.17 -8.54 12.94
CA GLN A 52 3.29 -9.53 14.01
C GLN A 52 2.53 -9.06 15.26
N PRO A 53 1.80 -9.94 15.96
CA PRO A 53 1.13 -9.60 17.20
C PRO A 53 2.17 -9.31 18.30
N HIS A 54 1.86 -8.35 19.15
CA HIS A 54 2.65 -8.00 20.33
C HIS A 54 1.69 -7.69 21.48
N SER A 55 2.07 -8.08 22.69
CA SER A 55 1.27 -7.87 23.91
C SER A 55 2.21 -7.72 25.10
N VAL A 56 1.72 -7.08 26.16
CA VAL A 56 2.37 -7.07 27.47
C VAL A 56 2.29 -8.45 28.12
N SER A 57 3.15 -8.71 29.10
CA SER A 57 3.09 -9.92 29.92
C SER A 57 1.74 -10.01 30.64
N ALA A 58 1.13 -11.18 30.65
CA ALA A 58 -0.11 -11.42 31.37
C ALA A 58 -0.01 -11.13 32.88
N LYS A 59 1.19 -11.25 33.46
CA LYS A 59 1.45 -11.01 34.90
C LYS A 59 1.99 -9.61 35.20
N ALA A 60 1.96 -8.69 34.23
CA ALA A 60 2.47 -7.34 34.42
C ALA A 60 1.65 -6.63 35.52
N GLY A 61 2.30 -6.26 36.63
CA GLY A 61 1.66 -5.61 37.78
C GLY A 61 1.07 -6.57 38.82
N GLU A 62 1.02 -7.88 38.56
CA GLU A 62 0.47 -8.88 39.48
C GLU A 62 1.55 -9.59 40.32
N GLN A 63 2.83 -9.42 39.98
CA GLN A 63 3.96 -9.98 40.72
C GLN A 63 4.28 -9.17 41.98
N THR A 64 3.26 -8.79 42.74
CA THR A 64 3.37 -8.02 43.98
C THR A 64 2.52 -8.67 45.06
N SER A 65 3.10 -8.81 46.26
CA SER A 65 2.35 -9.20 47.46
C SER A 65 1.87 -7.91 48.11
N ALA A 66 0.64 -7.51 47.80
CA ALA A 66 0.02 -6.30 48.34
C ALA A 66 -1.44 -6.57 48.71
N GLU A 67 -1.83 -6.14 49.90
CA GLU A 67 -3.21 -6.12 50.37
C GLU A 67 -3.51 -4.74 50.98
N SER A 68 -4.78 -4.33 50.92
CA SER A 68 -5.21 -3.04 51.49
C SER A 68 -5.17 -3.10 53.02
N TRP A 69 -4.74 -2.01 53.66
CA TRP A 69 -4.74 -1.87 55.13
C TRP A 69 -6.06 -1.32 55.69
N GLY A 70 -7.11 -1.19 54.87
CA GLY A 70 -8.38 -0.56 55.27
C GLY A 70 -8.34 0.97 55.22
N THR A 71 -9.38 1.63 55.75
CA THR A 71 -9.53 3.10 55.72
C THR A 71 -9.12 3.80 57.02
N GLY A 72 -8.62 3.07 58.02
CA GLY A 72 -8.23 3.61 59.33
C GLY A 72 -8.11 2.53 60.39
#